data_AF-A0A091KZY8-F1
#
_entry.id   AF-A0A091KZY8-F1
#
_cell.length_a   1.000
_cell.length_b   1.000
_cell.length_c   1.000
_cell.angle_alpha   90.00
_cell.angle_beta   90.00
_cell.angle_gamma   90.00
#
_symmetry.space_group_name_H-M   'P 1'
#
loop_
_entity.id
_entity.type
_entity.pdbx_description
1 polymer ?
#
loop_
_entity_poly.entity_id
_entity_poly.type
_entity_poly.pdbx_seq_one_letter_code
_entity_poly.pdbx_strand_id
1 'polypeptide(L)'
;GKLYFFSDGILFSDPHHGSISISKNHMTSISLYDGDSTSIVAALFIDFKSSLLAHLPIEFHAQDNFLMIALFPKTKIYKAFYSQVFSSWKNQTNSGLSLRVVQEEFLSVEQKKLHSSVQKLFNALSSSGERCRELKISAALPELERFVQHFTVSSVSHEPIMRAHLPILLQQSEIIPDSKAESDKVVITIITGLPGCRCSDLCAFLVTFNKERGRWMVYRQTMDSPECFSAAHFQRYLSGVLEAQQNHSVRQSPYTKKNKRLLVVLQGYTDVIDVVQALQTHPDPDVKSSFVIGAVNTCVEPLSCYMEHRLLFPKFLDQCSQGLVSNVVFTSHATEQKHPLLVQLQSLIRAANPAVSFILAENGVVTRNEDIELILSESSFSNPQMMRARYLMYPGWQYEGKYGAGSVFPPMVQICVWFNRPLEKTRFVTKCKAIKSLFKPSPFSGNIYHIMGKVKFSDSDKVVEVCHNTSSNSLSLVPVQEGPTPPDSRSDNRDCSSQQEFFLVFIGCSLKEEDIKDWLRETAKQKPQRKALKTRGMLTLQEIKNIHVKRHLDPLPAGYFYNGTQFVNFFGDKMDYHPLMDQFMNDYLEEANREIEKYNRELEEQEYHDLFEQKT
;
A
#
# COMPACT_ATOMS: atom_id res chain seq x y z
N GLY A 1 -12.31 7.18 25.01
CA GLY A 1 -11.05 7.63 25.65
C GLY A 1 -11.14 7.90 27.14
N LYS A 2 -9.97 8.16 27.76
CA LYS A 2 -9.77 8.68 29.13
C LYS A 2 -9.48 10.18 29.06
N LEU A 3 -10.06 10.97 29.97
CA LEU A 3 -9.84 12.41 30.02
C LEU A 3 -9.05 12.79 31.27
N TYR A 4 -8.05 13.65 31.11
CA TYR A 4 -7.25 14.22 32.19
C TYR A 4 -7.31 15.75 32.13
N PHE A 5 -7.52 16.37 33.27
CA PHE A 5 -7.57 17.82 33.41
C PHE A 5 -6.27 18.33 34.02
N PHE A 6 -5.67 19.34 33.39
CA PHE A 6 -4.45 20.01 33.87
C PHE A 6 -4.74 21.50 34.12
N SER A 7 -3.82 22.19 34.81
CA SER A 7 -3.90 23.64 35.05
C SER A 7 -4.03 24.43 33.74
N ASP A 8 -3.32 23.99 32.70
CA ASP A 8 -3.14 24.72 31.44
C ASP A 8 -3.82 24.06 30.22
N GLY A 9 -4.65 23.03 30.43
CA GLY A 9 -5.33 22.35 29.34
C GLY A 9 -6.03 21.04 29.71
N ILE A 10 -6.41 20.30 28.68
CA ILE A 10 -7.13 19.02 28.75
C ILE A 10 -6.38 18.00 27.88
N LEU A 11 -6.20 16.79 28.38
CA LEU A 11 -5.66 15.67 27.60
C LEU A 11 -6.73 14.59 27.46
N PHE A 12 -7.05 14.25 26.22
CA PHE A 12 -7.93 13.14 25.89
C PHE A 12 -7.11 12.01 25.27
N SER A 13 -7.12 10.84 25.89
CA SER A 13 -6.41 9.66 25.42
C SER A 13 -7.40 8.62 24.93
N ASP A 14 -7.35 8.31 23.64
CA ASP A 14 -8.22 7.34 22.99
C ASP A 14 -7.41 6.20 22.34
N PRO A 15 -7.83 4.93 22.45
CA PRO A 15 -7.12 3.81 21.83
C PRO A 15 -7.01 3.92 20.31
N HIS A 16 -7.97 4.55 19.64
CA HIS A 16 -7.99 4.68 18.18
C HIS A 16 -7.28 5.95 17.70
N HIS A 17 -7.43 7.06 18.42
CA HIS A 17 -6.93 8.38 17.99
C HIS A 17 -5.66 8.84 18.73
N GLY A 18 -5.14 8.04 19.67
CA GLY A 18 -3.98 8.40 20.47
C GLY A 18 -4.29 9.47 21.52
N SER A 19 -3.27 10.25 21.91
CA SER A 19 -3.39 11.30 22.92
C SER A 19 -3.53 12.68 22.30
N ILE A 20 -4.68 13.32 22.49
CA ILE A 20 -5.03 14.65 22.02
C ILE A 20 -4.88 15.64 23.18
N SER A 21 -3.96 16.59 23.06
CA SER A 21 -3.73 17.62 24.06
C SER A 21 -4.31 18.96 23.60
N ILE A 22 -5.27 19.49 24.34
CA ILE A 22 -5.91 20.78 24.10
C ILE A 22 -5.40 21.77 25.15
N SER A 23 -4.47 22.65 24.76
CA SER A 23 -3.98 23.72 25.64
C SER A 23 -4.94 24.90 25.66
N LYS A 24 -5.06 25.58 26.82
CA LYS A 24 -5.82 26.83 26.98
C LYS A 24 -5.43 27.91 25.98
N ASN A 25 -4.18 27.95 25.51
CA ASN A 25 -3.73 28.94 24.51
C ASN A 25 -4.51 28.87 23.19
N HIS A 26 -4.99 27.67 22.85
CA HIS A 26 -5.78 27.41 21.64
C HIS A 26 -7.29 27.45 21.89
N MET A 27 -7.73 27.64 23.13
CA MET A 27 -9.15 27.80 23.46
C MET A 27 -9.54 29.28 23.35
N THR A 28 -10.74 29.54 22.83
CA THR A 28 -11.36 30.88 22.80
C THR A 28 -12.36 31.04 23.94
N SER A 29 -13.10 29.98 24.26
CA SER A 29 -14.15 29.99 25.28
C SER A 29 -14.35 28.58 25.86
N ILE A 30 -14.74 28.50 27.12
CA ILE A 30 -15.11 27.25 27.78
C ILE A 30 -16.43 27.48 28.51
N SER A 31 -17.45 26.70 28.17
CA SER A 31 -18.77 26.76 28.80
C SER A 31 -19.23 25.40 29.30
N LEU A 32 -19.94 25.39 30.43
CA LEU A 32 -20.53 24.20 31.04
C LEU A 32 -22.05 24.36 31.09
N TYR A 33 -22.76 23.37 30.57
CA TYR A 33 -24.18 23.17 30.79
C TYR A 33 -24.37 22.04 31.82
N ASP A 34 -24.96 22.33 32.97
CA ASP A 34 -25.13 21.39 34.10
C ASP A 34 -26.53 20.73 34.12
N GLY A 35 -27.54 21.35 33.50
CA GLY A 35 -28.89 20.80 33.40
C GLY A 35 -29.63 20.61 34.74
N ASP A 36 -29.07 21.09 35.86
CA ASP A 36 -29.65 21.18 37.21
C ASP A 36 -30.23 19.89 37.83
N SER A 37 -30.05 18.73 37.20
CA SER A 37 -30.55 17.44 37.68
C SER A 37 -29.58 16.30 37.39
N THR A 38 -29.51 15.32 38.30
CA THR A 38 -28.73 14.08 38.12
C THR A 38 -29.25 13.17 36.99
N SER A 39 -30.38 13.52 36.38
CA SER A 39 -30.94 12.86 35.20
C SER A 39 -30.49 13.46 33.87
N ILE A 40 -29.89 14.65 33.87
CA ILE A 40 -29.45 15.36 32.66
C ILE A 40 -27.93 15.26 32.54
N VAL A 41 -27.45 15.04 31.32
CA VAL A 41 -26.02 14.98 31.02
C VAL A 41 -25.42 16.37 31.06
N ALA A 42 -24.41 16.55 31.91
CA ALA A 42 -23.61 17.77 31.90
C ALA A 42 -22.70 17.78 30.66
N ALA A 43 -22.62 18.92 29.97
CA ALA A 43 -21.83 19.07 28.75
C ALA A 43 -20.86 20.25 28.87
N LEU A 44 -19.59 19.96 28.60
CA LEU A 44 -18.53 20.95 28.52
C LEU A 44 -18.28 21.28 27.05
N PHE A 45 -18.54 22.53 26.66
CA PHE A 45 -18.26 23.05 25.33
C PHE A 45 -16.97 23.85 25.33
N ILE A 46 -16.10 23.56 24.37
CA ILE A 46 -14.80 24.20 24.20
C ILE A 46 -14.75 24.78 22.80
N ASP A 47 -14.78 26.10 22.71
CA ASP A 47 -14.55 26.79 21.44
C ASP A 47 -13.04 26.95 21.26
N PHE A 48 -12.53 26.64 20.07
CA PHE A 48 -11.09 26.63 19.80
C PHE A 48 -10.70 27.45 18.57
N LYS A 49 -9.45 27.93 18.56
CA LYS A 49 -8.86 28.67 17.44
C LYS A 49 -8.48 27.71 16.32
N SER A 50 -8.53 28.16 15.07
CA SER A 50 -8.10 27.38 13.90
C SER A 50 -6.69 26.80 13.99
N SER A 51 -5.81 27.38 14.83
CA SER A 51 -4.47 26.84 15.11
C SER A 51 -4.47 25.46 15.77
N LEU A 52 -5.57 25.03 16.40
CA LEU A 52 -5.69 23.69 16.97
C LEU A 52 -5.93 22.60 15.91
N LEU A 53 -6.43 22.94 14.73
CA LEU A 53 -6.81 21.97 13.69
C LEU A 53 -5.61 21.10 13.23
N ALA A 54 -4.40 21.67 13.23
CA ALA A 54 -3.17 20.93 12.90
C ALA A 54 -2.81 19.84 13.94
N HIS A 55 -3.38 19.91 15.14
CA HIS A 55 -3.13 18.99 16.25
C HIS A 55 -4.34 18.10 16.57
N LEU A 56 -5.44 18.28 15.85
CA LEU A 56 -6.69 17.57 16.04
C LEU A 56 -6.87 16.54 14.91
N PRO A 57 -7.26 15.29 15.21
CA PRO A 57 -7.66 14.33 14.18
C PRO A 57 -8.72 14.91 13.24
N ILE A 58 -8.65 14.54 11.96
CA ILE A 58 -9.48 15.12 10.90
C ILE A 58 -10.99 14.90 11.13
N GLU A 59 -11.33 13.83 11.86
CA GLU A 59 -12.69 13.45 12.23
C GLU A 59 -13.33 14.45 13.21
N PHE A 60 -12.54 15.27 13.90
CA PHE A 60 -13.02 16.29 14.82
C PHE A 60 -13.02 17.71 14.20
N HIS A 61 -12.75 17.82 12.89
CA HIS A 61 -12.81 19.10 12.18
C HIS A 61 -14.28 19.44 11.88
N ALA A 62 -14.85 20.34 12.69
CA ALA A 62 -16.22 20.84 12.51
C ALA A 62 -16.19 22.28 11.96
N GLN A 63 -17.20 22.66 11.17
CA GLN A 63 -17.33 24.02 10.61
C GLN A 63 -17.39 25.10 11.70
N ASP A 64 -17.97 24.75 12.86
CA ASP A 64 -18.19 25.68 13.98
C ASP A 64 -17.02 25.72 14.99
N ASN A 65 -15.90 25.02 14.73
CA ASN A 65 -14.68 25.01 15.57
C ASN A 65 -14.94 24.88 17.09
N PHE A 66 -15.88 24.02 17.50
CA PHE A 66 -16.14 23.70 18.90
C PHE A 66 -16.07 22.19 19.16
N LEU A 67 -15.76 21.83 20.40
CA LEU A 67 -15.78 20.45 20.89
C LEU A 67 -16.77 20.33 22.05
N MET A 68 -17.51 19.23 22.09
CA MET A 68 -18.37 18.89 23.22
C MET A 68 -17.83 17.66 23.95
N ILE A 69 -17.58 17.81 25.25
CA ILE A 69 -17.25 16.71 26.14
C ILE A 69 -18.45 16.44 27.04
N ALA A 70 -19.06 15.27 26.87
CA ALA A 70 -20.19 14.84 27.67
C ALA A 70 -19.73 14.19 28.99
N LEU A 71 -20.23 14.71 30.11
CA LEU A 71 -19.96 14.22 31.46
C LEU A 71 -21.21 13.50 31.97
N PHE A 72 -21.24 12.17 31.85
CA PHE A 72 -22.40 11.38 32.28
C PHE A 72 -22.54 11.39 33.80
N PRO A 73 -23.75 11.63 34.35
CA PRO A 73 -24.02 11.58 35.77
C PRO A 73 -23.56 10.27 36.41
N LYS A 74 -23.17 10.33 37.69
CA LYS A 74 -22.70 9.18 38.51
C LYS A 74 -21.41 8.50 38.05
N THR A 75 -20.78 8.93 36.95
CA THR A 75 -19.48 8.41 36.51
C THR A 75 -18.30 8.98 37.33
N LYS A 76 -17.15 8.28 37.31
CA LYS A 76 -15.93 8.74 38.00
C LYS A 76 -15.46 10.11 37.49
N ILE A 77 -15.58 10.35 36.19
CA ILE A 77 -15.17 11.61 35.56
C ILE A 77 -16.09 12.77 35.96
N TYR A 78 -17.41 12.54 36.04
CA TYR A 78 -18.36 13.53 36.55
C TYR A 78 -17.99 13.92 37.99
N LYS A 79 -17.82 12.94 38.89
CA LYS A 79 -17.42 13.22 40.28
C LYS A 79 -16.06 13.96 40.37
N ALA A 80 -15.08 13.55 39.57
CA ALA A 80 -13.76 14.19 39.55
C ALA A 80 -13.82 15.64 39.03
N PHE A 81 -14.63 15.91 38.00
CA PHE A 81 -14.77 17.25 37.46
C PHE A 81 -15.35 18.25 38.48
N TYR A 82 -16.47 17.91 39.13
CA TYR A 82 -17.08 18.81 40.12
C TYR A 82 -16.26 18.96 41.40
N SER A 83 -15.52 17.93 41.82
CA SER A 83 -14.71 17.99 43.04
C SER A 83 -13.35 18.67 42.87
N GLN A 84 -12.69 18.50 41.71
CA GLN A 84 -11.29 18.90 41.52
C GLN A 84 -11.10 20.03 40.51
N VAL A 85 -12.01 20.20 39.54
CA VAL A 85 -11.79 21.07 38.37
C VAL A 85 -12.71 22.29 38.38
N PHE A 86 -13.99 22.07 38.72
CA PHE A 86 -15.04 23.10 38.61
C PHE A 86 -14.74 24.38 39.42
N SER A 87 -14.34 24.24 40.68
CA SER A 87 -14.01 25.39 41.55
C SER A 87 -12.77 26.15 41.06
N SER A 88 -11.72 25.42 40.65
CA SER A 88 -10.47 26.00 40.16
C SER A 88 -10.66 26.75 38.85
N TRP A 89 -11.47 26.23 37.93
CA TRP A 89 -11.70 26.86 36.63
C TRP A 89 -12.75 27.99 36.66
N LYS A 90 -13.62 28.00 37.68
CA LYS A 90 -14.55 29.11 37.93
C LYS A 90 -13.88 30.32 38.57
N ASN A 91 -12.88 30.10 39.44
CA ASN A 91 -12.25 31.14 40.25
C ASN A 91 -10.92 31.68 39.67
N GLN A 92 -10.52 31.26 38.47
CA GLN A 92 -9.29 31.73 37.82
C GLN A 92 -9.46 33.14 37.26
N THR A 93 -8.96 34.13 38.00
CA THR A 93 -8.92 35.56 37.61
C THR A 93 -7.66 35.95 36.82
N ASN A 94 -6.60 35.13 36.83
CA ASN A 94 -5.28 35.52 36.29
C ASN A 94 -4.92 34.90 34.92
N SER A 95 -5.70 33.94 34.42
CA SER A 95 -5.56 33.38 33.07
C SER A 95 -6.86 33.64 32.33
N GLY A 96 -6.84 34.40 31.22
CA GLY A 96 -8.01 35.02 30.57
C GLY A 96 -9.16 34.11 30.08
N LEU A 97 -9.16 32.82 30.42
CA LEU A 97 -10.24 31.86 30.16
C LEU A 97 -10.80 31.36 31.49
N SER A 98 -11.99 31.83 31.86
CA SER A 98 -12.76 31.31 32.99
C SER A 98 -13.93 30.46 32.49
N LEU A 99 -14.26 29.39 33.25
CA LEU A 99 -15.38 28.52 32.94
C LEU A 99 -16.70 29.25 33.15
N ARG A 100 -17.52 29.37 32.09
CA ARG A 100 -18.86 29.97 32.17
C ARG A 100 -19.91 28.89 32.33
N VAL A 101 -20.74 28.99 33.35
CA VAL A 101 -21.93 28.12 33.47
C VAL A 101 -23.05 28.75 32.67
N VAL A 102 -23.61 28.00 31.73
CA VAL A 102 -24.54 28.49 30.71
C VAL A 102 -25.87 27.74 30.85
N GLN A 103 -26.98 28.48 30.81
CA GLN A 103 -28.33 27.90 30.79
C GLN A 103 -28.73 27.49 29.36
N GLU A 104 -29.71 26.60 29.25
CA GLU A 104 -30.13 26.01 27.96
C GLU A 104 -30.47 27.05 26.89
N GLU A 105 -31.03 28.19 27.29
CA GLU A 105 -31.44 29.28 26.41
C GLU A 105 -30.28 29.88 25.61
N PHE A 106 -29.07 29.85 26.16
CA PHE A 106 -27.87 30.46 25.57
C PHE A 106 -27.02 29.48 24.75
N LEU A 107 -27.43 28.21 24.64
CA LEU A 107 -26.78 27.23 23.77
C LEU A 107 -27.18 27.47 22.30
N SER A 108 -26.21 27.32 21.38
CA SER A 108 -26.48 27.39 19.96
C SER A 108 -27.36 26.23 19.47
N VAL A 109 -27.96 26.36 18.29
CA VAL A 109 -28.86 25.33 17.72
C VAL A 109 -28.13 23.99 17.54
N GLU A 110 -26.88 24.00 17.08
CA GLU A 110 -26.07 22.79 16.92
C GLU A 110 -25.64 22.20 18.27
N GLN A 111 -25.30 23.03 19.27
CA GLN A 111 -25.00 22.55 20.63
C GLN A 111 -26.21 21.86 21.26
N LYS A 112 -27.43 22.40 21.09
CA LYS A 112 -28.68 21.79 21.56
C LYS A 112 -28.96 20.44 20.88
N LYS A 113 -28.75 20.37 19.56
CA LYS A 113 -28.93 19.14 18.79
C LYS A 113 -27.96 18.03 19.22
N LEU A 114 -26.70 18.39 19.44
CA LEU A 114 -25.66 17.46 19.90
C LEU A 114 -25.94 16.99 21.34
N HIS A 115 -26.30 17.91 22.24
CA HIS A 115 -26.71 17.59 23.60
C HIS A 115 -27.93 16.66 23.63
N SER A 116 -28.98 16.94 22.85
CA SER A 116 -30.16 16.09 22.74
C SER A 116 -29.81 14.67 22.28
N SER A 117 -28.91 14.54 21.30
CA SER A 117 -28.44 13.24 20.79
C SER A 117 -27.71 12.45 21.88
N VAL A 118 -26.84 13.11 22.64
CA VAL A 118 -26.11 12.50 23.75
C VAL A 118 -27.01 12.19 24.94
N GLN A 119 -28.01 13.01 25.24
CA GLN A 119 -29.01 12.74 26.27
C GLN A 119 -29.84 11.49 25.92
N LYS A 120 -30.24 11.32 24.64
CA LYS A 120 -30.89 10.09 24.16
C LYS A 120 -29.98 8.87 24.36
N LEU A 121 -28.69 9.02 24.08
CA LEU A 121 -27.70 7.96 24.29
C LEU A 121 -27.53 7.61 25.79
N PHE A 122 -27.45 8.61 26.67
CA PHE A 122 -27.42 8.39 28.12
C PHE A 122 -28.69 7.71 28.63
N ASN A 123 -29.86 8.10 28.13
CA ASN A 123 -31.13 7.45 28.47
C ASN A 123 -31.14 5.98 28.01
N ALA A 124 -30.62 5.67 26.82
CA ALA A 124 -30.49 4.30 26.32
C ALA A 124 -29.50 3.46 27.16
N LEU A 125 -28.36 4.02 27.54
CA LEU A 125 -27.34 3.34 28.34
C LEU A 125 -27.80 3.09 29.79
N SER A 126 -28.46 4.08 30.40
CA SER A 126 -28.97 4.01 31.77
C SER A 126 -30.15 3.05 31.93
N SER A 127 -30.89 2.77 30.85
CA SER A 127 -32.07 1.90 30.85
C SER A 127 -31.77 0.41 30.57
N SER A 128 -30.50 0.06 30.32
CA SER A 128 -30.12 -1.28 29.85
C SER A 128 -30.19 -2.41 30.91
N GLY A 129 -30.26 -2.08 32.20
CA GLY A 129 -30.29 -3.10 33.28
C GLY A 129 -31.66 -3.30 33.95
N GLU A 130 -32.29 -2.21 34.40
CA GLU A 130 -33.43 -2.29 35.34
C GLU A 130 -34.79 -2.16 34.62
N ARG A 131 -34.95 -1.24 33.66
CA ARG A 131 -36.21 -1.11 32.89
C ARG A 131 -36.49 -2.28 31.96
N CYS A 132 -35.46 -2.92 31.40
CA CYS A 132 -35.64 -4.13 30.60
C CYS A 132 -36.16 -5.30 31.45
N ARG A 133 -35.81 -5.37 32.74
CA ARG A 133 -36.38 -6.34 33.68
C ARG A 133 -37.83 -5.99 34.06
N GLU A 134 -38.15 -4.72 34.27
CA GLU A 134 -39.53 -4.28 34.53
C GLU A 134 -40.45 -4.56 33.34
N LEU A 135 -40.03 -4.23 32.11
CA LEU A 135 -40.78 -4.57 30.88
C LEU A 135 -40.93 -6.08 30.68
N LYS A 136 -39.92 -6.88 31.03
CA LYS A 136 -39.98 -8.36 31.01
C LYS A 136 -40.98 -8.95 32.00
N ILE A 137 -41.25 -8.28 33.12
CA ILE A 137 -42.19 -8.74 34.16
C ILE A 137 -43.61 -8.24 33.89
N SER A 138 -43.77 -7.04 33.32
CA SER A 138 -45.08 -6.43 33.09
C SER A 138 -45.77 -6.88 31.80
N ALA A 139 -45.02 -7.29 30.78
CA ALA A 139 -45.55 -7.77 29.52
C ALA A 139 -45.06 -9.20 29.29
N ALA A 140 -45.84 -10.20 29.73
CA ALA A 140 -45.63 -11.61 29.41
C ALA A 140 -45.85 -11.85 27.90
N LEU A 141 -45.00 -11.25 27.06
CA LEU A 141 -45.02 -11.37 25.61
C LEU A 141 -44.22 -12.62 25.24
N PRO A 142 -44.87 -13.67 24.71
CA PRO A 142 -44.14 -14.81 24.17
C PRO A 142 -43.19 -14.31 23.05
N GLU A 143 -42.00 -14.90 23.00
CA GLU A 143 -40.94 -14.57 22.03
C GLU A 143 -40.27 -13.18 22.16
N LEU A 144 -40.52 -12.40 23.21
CA LEU A 144 -39.83 -11.11 23.41
C LEU A 144 -38.29 -11.27 23.42
N GLU A 145 -37.78 -12.35 24.01
CA GLU A 145 -36.34 -12.64 24.01
C GLU A 145 -35.80 -12.92 22.60
N ARG A 146 -36.57 -13.66 21.78
CA ARG A 146 -36.25 -13.92 20.37
C ARG A 146 -36.31 -12.63 19.55
N PHE A 147 -37.29 -11.77 19.79
CA PHE A 147 -37.40 -10.46 19.16
C PHE A 147 -36.23 -9.56 19.55
N VAL A 148 -35.84 -9.51 20.84
CA VAL A 148 -34.71 -8.69 21.29
C VAL A 148 -33.41 -9.19 20.67
N GLN A 149 -33.17 -10.51 20.62
CA GLN A 149 -32.01 -11.08 19.93
C GLN A 149 -32.01 -10.73 18.44
N HIS A 150 -33.16 -10.89 17.75
CA HIS A 150 -33.29 -10.51 16.35
C HIS A 150 -33.07 -9.01 16.13
N PHE A 151 -33.65 -8.18 16.98
CA PHE A 151 -33.50 -6.72 16.95
C PHE A 151 -32.04 -6.32 17.16
N THR A 152 -31.33 -6.92 18.12
CA THR A 152 -29.91 -6.62 18.35
C THR A 152 -29.02 -6.92 17.14
N VAL A 153 -29.37 -7.95 16.35
CA VAL A 153 -28.64 -8.30 15.12
C VAL A 153 -29.06 -7.41 13.95
N SER A 154 -30.36 -7.16 13.78
CA SER A 154 -30.90 -6.36 12.67
C SER A 154 -30.73 -4.84 12.83
N SER A 155 -30.45 -4.35 14.04
CA SER A 155 -30.28 -2.91 14.33
C SER A 155 -28.86 -2.39 14.12
N VAL A 156 -27.88 -3.27 13.84
CA VAL A 156 -26.48 -2.85 13.66
C VAL A 156 -26.28 -2.04 12.39
N SER A 157 -27.05 -2.31 11.33
CA SER A 157 -26.94 -1.60 10.06
C SER A 157 -28.29 -1.49 9.36
N HIS A 158 -28.42 -0.51 8.46
CA HIS A 158 -29.58 -0.38 7.59
C HIS A 158 -29.61 -1.41 6.43
N GLU A 159 -28.54 -2.19 6.27
CA GLU A 159 -28.42 -3.20 5.21
C GLU A 159 -29.05 -4.55 5.62
N PRO A 160 -29.67 -5.27 4.68
CA PRO A 160 -30.36 -6.52 4.97
C PRO A 160 -29.38 -7.66 5.25
N ILE A 161 -29.80 -8.57 6.13
CA ILE A 161 -29.06 -9.79 6.49
C ILE A 161 -29.67 -10.99 5.74
N MET A 162 -28.81 -11.86 5.20
CA MET A 162 -29.30 -13.09 4.55
C MET A 162 -29.95 -14.03 5.56
N ARG A 163 -31.15 -14.52 5.22
CA ARG A 163 -31.90 -15.44 6.06
C ARG A 163 -31.10 -16.70 6.45
N ALA A 164 -30.27 -17.22 5.55
CA ALA A 164 -29.42 -18.38 5.81
C ALA A 164 -28.36 -18.14 6.90
N HIS A 165 -27.93 -16.89 7.09
CA HIS A 165 -26.90 -16.52 8.06
C HIS A 165 -27.49 -16.06 9.40
N LEU A 166 -28.80 -15.81 9.45
CA LEU A 166 -29.48 -15.34 10.65
C LEU A 166 -29.33 -16.29 11.85
N PRO A 167 -29.46 -17.63 11.73
CA PRO A 167 -29.27 -18.55 12.86
C PRO A 167 -27.86 -18.44 13.47
N ILE A 168 -26.85 -18.32 12.60
CA ILE A 168 -25.44 -18.17 12.97
C ILE A 168 -25.22 -16.88 13.77
N LEU A 169 -25.83 -15.77 13.34
CA LEU A 169 -25.73 -14.48 14.03
C LEU A 169 -26.46 -14.46 15.37
N LEU A 170 -27.59 -15.17 15.47
CA LEU A 170 -28.37 -15.32 16.69
C LEU A 170 -27.75 -16.31 17.69
N GLN A 171 -26.63 -16.96 17.34
CA GLN A 171 -26.01 -18.02 18.15
C GLN A 171 -26.99 -19.16 18.49
N GLN A 172 -27.98 -19.37 17.64
CA GLN A 172 -28.90 -20.49 17.78
C GLN A 172 -28.13 -21.73 17.37
N SER A 173 -27.95 -22.68 18.29
CA SER A 173 -27.33 -23.97 17.99
C SER A 173 -28.30 -24.84 17.19
N GLU A 174 -28.64 -24.41 15.99
CA GLU A 174 -29.13 -25.35 15.00
C GLU A 174 -27.89 -25.98 14.39
N ILE A 175 -27.75 -27.29 14.64
CA ILE A 175 -26.95 -28.19 13.82
C ILE A 175 -27.41 -27.89 12.40
N ILE A 176 -26.62 -27.12 11.65
CA ILE A 176 -26.77 -27.05 10.21
C ILE A 176 -26.67 -28.53 9.81
N PRO A 177 -27.74 -29.17 9.29
CA PRO A 177 -27.57 -30.50 8.76
C PRO A 177 -26.47 -30.37 7.74
N ASP A 178 -25.35 -31.11 7.91
CA ASP A 178 -24.26 -31.17 6.94
C ASP A 178 -24.92 -31.24 5.57
N SER A 179 -24.96 -30.12 4.86
CA SER A 179 -25.70 -30.04 3.62
C SER A 179 -24.96 -31.01 2.73
N LYS A 180 -25.63 -32.12 2.39
CA LYS A 180 -25.15 -33.22 1.54
C LYS A 180 -23.99 -32.73 0.69
N ALA A 181 -22.79 -33.20 1.04
CA ALA A 181 -21.52 -32.93 0.38
C ALA A 181 -21.64 -31.92 -0.77
N GLU A 182 -21.21 -30.67 -0.56
CA GLU A 182 -20.90 -29.70 -1.62
C GLU A 182 -19.70 -30.17 -2.47
N SER A 183 -19.59 -31.47 -2.75
CA SER A 183 -18.45 -32.15 -3.37
C SER A 183 -18.24 -31.82 -4.84
N ASP A 184 -19.06 -30.93 -5.42
CA ASP A 184 -18.93 -30.50 -6.83
C ASP A 184 -18.62 -29.00 -6.96
N LYS A 185 -18.54 -28.24 -5.85
CA LYS A 185 -18.17 -26.81 -5.90
C LYS A 185 -16.66 -26.63 -6.01
N VAL A 186 -16.26 -25.58 -6.71
CA VAL A 186 -14.85 -25.18 -6.81
C VAL A 186 -14.50 -24.34 -5.60
N VAL A 187 -13.56 -24.82 -4.78
CA VAL A 187 -13.06 -24.09 -3.61
C VAL A 187 -12.02 -23.06 -4.05
N ILE A 188 -12.27 -21.80 -3.70
CA ILE A 188 -11.38 -20.66 -3.92
C ILE A 188 -10.56 -20.41 -2.65
N THR A 189 -9.24 -20.40 -2.78
CA THR A 189 -8.33 -19.91 -1.75
C THR A 189 -7.73 -18.59 -2.23
N ILE A 190 -7.98 -17.52 -1.48
CA ILE A 190 -7.47 -16.19 -1.79
C ILE A 190 -6.16 -15.98 -1.05
N ILE A 191 -5.12 -15.55 -1.77
CA ILE A 191 -3.82 -15.17 -1.23
C ILE A 191 -3.60 -13.71 -1.61
N THR A 192 -3.63 -12.82 -0.62
CA THR A 192 -3.38 -11.39 -0.79
C THR A 192 -2.07 -10.99 -0.12
N GLY A 193 -1.56 -9.81 -0.45
CA GLY A 193 -0.49 -9.18 0.30
C GLY A 193 0.07 -7.94 -0.36
N LEU A 194 0.83 -7.17 0.40
CA LEU A 194 1.51 -5.98 -0.10
C LEU A 194 2.55 -6.35 -1.17
N PRO A 195 2.90 -5.42 -2.08
CA PRO A 195 3.94 -5.68 -3.05
C PRO A 195 5.28 -6.09 -2.40
N GLY A 196 5.86 -7.20 -2.87
CA GLY A 196 7.10 -7.77 -2.35
C GLY A 196 6.94 -8.79 -1.22
N CYS A 197 5.70 -9.15 -0.84
CA CYS A 197 5.40 -10.17 0.17
C CYS A 197 5.63 -11.63 -0.28
N ARG A 198 6.21 -11.86 -1.47
CA ARG A 198 6.50 -13.21 -2.01
C ARG A 198 5.29 -14.16 -2.07
N CYS A 199 4.08 -13.62 -2.18
CA CYS A 199 2.86 -14.42 -2.37
C CYS A 199 2.91 -15.32 -3.62
N SER A 200 3.61 -14.88 -4.67
CA SER A 200 3.87 -15.67 -5.87
C SER A 200 4.70 -16.93 -5.60
N ASP A 201 5.70 -16.82 -4.72
CA ASP A 201 6.56 -17.95 -4.32
C ASP A 201 5.75 -18.96 -3.51
N LEU A 202 4.92 -18.47 -2.56
CA LEU A 202 4.00 -19.31 -1.80
C LEU A 202 3.01 -20.04 -2.71
N CYS A 203 2.44 -19.36 -3.70
CA CYS A 203 1.57 -19.99 -4.68
C CYS A 203 2.30 -21.07 -5.49
N ALA A 204 3.50 -20.77 -5.99
CA ALA A 204 4.31 -21.74 -6.74
C ALA A 204 4.66 -22.98 -5.90
N PHE A 205 4.96 -22.79 -4.61
CA PHE A 205 5.17 -23.86 -3.66
C PHE A 205 3.91 -24.71 -3.48
N LEU A 206 2.76 -24.11 -3.18
CA LEU A 206 1.49 -24.83 -2.97
C LEU A 206 1.07 -25.65 -4.19
N VAL A 207 1.22 -25.08 -5.39
CA VAL A 207 0.94 -25.78 -6.66
C VAL A 207 1.91 -26.95 -6.84
N THR A 208 3.20 -26.75 -6.57
CA THR A 208 4.23 -27.80 -6.75
C THR A 208 4.07 -28.93 -5.74
N PHE A 209 3.80 -28.61 -4.48
CA PHE A 209 3.61 -29.56 -3.40
C PHE A 209 2.37 -30.44 -3.62
N ASN A 210 1.30 -29.88 -4.19
CA ASN A 210 0.03 -30.58 -4.41
C ASN A 210 -0.19 -31.06 -5.86
N LYS A 211 0.87 -31.17 -6.69
CA LYS A 211 0.78 -31.66 -8.08
C LYS A 211 0.10 -33.04 -8.19
N GLU A 212 0.22 -33.88 -7.16
CA GLU A 212 -0.32 -35.24 -7.13
C GLU A 212 -1.79 -35.31 -6.67
N ARG A 213 -2.22 -34.37 -5.81
CA ARG A 213 -3.49 -34.45 -5.08
C ARG A 213 -4.69 -33.78 -5.77
N GLY A 214 -4.50 -32.94 -6.78
CA GLY A 214 -5.63 -32.25 -7.43
C GLY A 214 -5.31 -31.51 -8.73
N ARG A 215 -6.37 -31.05 -9.42
CA ARG A 215 -6.26 -30.08 -10.52
C ARG A 215 -6.38 -28.67 -9.94
N TRP A 216 -5.29 -27.91 -10.03
CA TRP A 216 -5.18 -26.55 -9.53
C TRP A 216 -5.30 -25.56 -10.67
N MET A 217 -6.14 -24.54 -10.49
CA MET A 217 -6.20 -23.38 -11.36
C MET A 217 -5.63 -22.20 -10.58
N VAL A 218 -4.89 -21.33 -11.25
CA VAL A 218 -4.28 -20.16 -10.62
C VAL A 218 -4.74 -18.93 -11.39
N TYR A 219 -5.45 -18.05 -10.70
CA TYR A 219 -5.69 -16.70 -11.14
C TYR A 219 -4.57 -15.80 -10.64
N ARG A 220 -3.89 -15.16 -11.58
CA ARG A 220 -2.93 -14.08 -11.31
C ARG A 220 -3.42 -12.86 -12.04
N GLN A 221 -3.39 -11.73 -11.36
CA GLN A 221 -3.64 -10.47 -12.05
C GLN A 221 -2.50 -10.17 -13.01
N THR A 222 -2.85 -9.76 -14.23
CA THR A 222 -1.90 -9.28 -15.22
C THR A 222 -1.32 -7.94 -14.75
N MET A 223 0.00 -7.83 -14.68
CA MET A 223 0.71 -6.62 -14.25
C MET A 223 0.62 -5.48 -15.28
N ASP A 224 0.07 -5.80 -16.45
CA ASP A 224 0.01 -4.97 -17.65
C ASP A 224 -1.04 -3.84 -17.51
N SER A 225 -1.97 -3.96 -16.56
CA SER A 225 -3.01 -2.95 -16.28
C SER A 225 -2.59 -1.97 -15.17
N PRO A 226 -2.96 -0.69 -15.28
CA PRO A 226 -2.70 0.31 -14.23
C PRO A 226 -3.54 0.10 -12.96
N GLU A 227 -4.63 -0.66 -13.03
CA GLU A 227 -5.49 -0.95 -11.87
C GLU A 227 -4.93 -2.12 -11.03
N CYS A 228 -4.87 -1.95 -9.70
CA CYS A 228 -4.44 -2.99 -8.77
C CYS A 228 -5.43 -4.17 -8.63
N PHE A 229 -6.70 -4.03 -9.07
CA PHE A 229 -7.68 -5.12 -9.20
C PHE A 229 -8.86 -4.69 -10.08
N SER A 230 -9.23 -5.54 -11.04
CA SER A 230 -10.40 -5.33 -11.89
C SER A 230 -11.44 -6.42 -11.66
N ALA A 231 -12.55 -6.05 -11.02
CA ALA A 231 -13.67 -6.96 -10.75
C ALA A 231 -14.22 -7.59 -12.04
N ALA A 232 -14.32 -6.81 -13.12
CA ALA A 232 -14.82 -7.31 -14.41
C ALA A 232 -13.90 -8.36 -15.03
N HIS A 233 -12.57 -8.17 -14.95
CA HIS A 233 -11.62 -9.18 -15.44
C HIS A 233 -11.69 -10.47 -14.60
N PHE A 234 -11.79 -10.34 -13.28
CA PHE A 234 -11.95 -11.48 -12.39
C PHE A 234 -13.23 -12.26 -12.65
N GLN A 235 -14.37 -11.58 -12.80
CA GLN A 235 -15.66 -12.21 -13.11
C GLN A 235 -15.63 -12.94 -14.47
N ARG A 236 -15.08 -12.32 -15.52
CA ARG A 236 -14.90 -12.99 -16.83
C ARG A 236 -14.04 -14.26 -16.72
N TYR A 237 -12.98 -14.22 -15.92
CA TYR A 237 -12.14 -15.39 -15.69
C TYR A 237 -12.93 -16.52 -15.00
N LEU A 238 -13.77 -16.20 -14.01
CA LEU A 238 -14.62 -17.20 -13.34
C LEU A 238 -15.62 -17.85 -14.31
N SER A 239 -16.26 -17.06 -15.19
CA SER A 239 -17.12 -17.58 -16.26
C SER A 239 -16.35 -18.52 -17.19
N GLY A 240 -15.18 -18.10 -17.67
CA GLY A 240 -14.35 -18.93 -18.56
C GLY A 240 -13.86 -20.23 -17.90
N VAL A 241 -13.56 -20.18 -16.59
CA VAL A 241 -13.25 -21.40 -15.81
C VAL A 241 -14.45 -22.34 -15.81
N LEU A 242 -15.66 -21.84 -15.52
CA LEU A 242 -16.87 -22.68 -15.50
C LEU A 242 -17.17 -23.30 -16.87
N GLU A 243 -17.06 -22.53 -17.95
CA GLU A 243 -17.23 -23.01 -19.32
C GLU A 243 -16.23 -24.11 -19.68
N ALA A 244 -14.94 -23.89 -19.36
CA ALA A 244 -13.91 -24.90 -19.55
C ALA A 244 -14.19 -26.18 -18.75
N GLN A 245 -14.78 -26.04 -17.55
CA GLN A 245 -15.21 -27.21 -16.79
C GLN A 245 -16.34 -27.96 -17.48
N GLN A 246 -17.41 -27.28 -17.89
CA GLN A 246 -18.57 -27.91 -18.54
C GLN A 246 -18.15 -28.65 -19.82
N ASN A 247 -17.29 -28.05 -20.63
CA ASN A 247 -16.77 -28.66 -21.86
C ASN A 247 -15.92 -29.92 -21.61
N HIS A 248 -15.20 -29.99 -20.48
CA HIS A 248 -14.40 -31.16 -20.10
C HIS A 248 -15.20 -32.24 -19.37
N SER A 249 -16.29 -31.89 -18.69
CA SER A 249 -17.19 -32.84 -18.00
C SER A 249 -17.85 -33.83 -18.95
N VAL A 250 -18.14 -33.41 -20.18
CA VAL A 250 -18.76 -34.27 -21.23
C VAL A 250 -17.82 -35.41 -21.68
N ARG A 251 -16.51 -35.31 -21.41
CA ARG A 251 -15.49 -36.28 -21.87
C ARG A 251 -14.90 -37.16 -20.75
N GLN A 252 -15.29 -37.01 -19.48
CA GLN A 252 -14.67 -37.74 -18.35
C GLN A 252 -15.65 -38.71 -17.67
N SER A 253 -15.15 -39.90 -17.32
CA SER A 253 -15.91 -40.92 -16.57
C SER A 253 -16.19 -40.48 -15.12
N PRO A 254 -17.27 -40.96 -14.48
CA PRO A 254 -17.67 -40.59 -13.11
C PRO A 254 -16.65 -40.97 -12.01
N TYR A 255 -15.59 -41.73 -12.33
CA TYR A 255 -14.62 -42.24 -11.36
C TYR A 255 -13.45 -41.28 -11.04
N THR A 256 -13.36 -40.11 -11.69
CA THR A 256 -12.27 -39.12 -11.44
C THR A 256 -12.79 -37.72 -11.13
N LYS A 257 -13.82 -37.58 -10.29
CA LYS A 257 -14.20 -36.27 -9.70
C LYS A 257 -13.21 -35.90 -8.59
N LYS A 258 -12.02 -35.41 -8.96
CA LYS A 258 -11.13 -34.73 -8.01
C LYS A 258 -11.66 -33.31 -7.76
N ASN A 259 -11.78 -32.89 -6.49
CA ASN A 259 -12.13 -31.53 -6.10
C ASN A 259 -11.18 -30.55 -6.80
N LYS A 260 -11.73 -29.67 -7.65
CA LYS A 260 -10.95 -28.64 -8.34
C LYS A 260 -10.79 -27.46 -7.40
N ARG A 261 -9.58 -26.90 -7.34
CA ARG A 261 -9.25 -25.76 -6.49
C ARG A 261 -8.76 -24.60 -7.32
N LEU A 262 -9.20 -23.40 -6.98
CA LEU A 262 -8.77 -22.14 -7.59
C LEU A 262 -7.96 -21.34 -6.57
N LEU A 263 -6.71 -21.03 -6.90
CA LEU A 263 -5.88 -20.09 -6.15
C LEU A 263 -6.01 -18.71 -6.77
N VAL A 264 -6.41 -17.72 -5.99
CA VAL A 264 -6.49 -16.31 -6.42
C VAL A 264 -5.35 -15.57 -5.74
N VAL A 265 -4.34 -15.18 -6.52
CA VAL A 265 -3.15 -14.47 -6.02
C VAL A 265 -3.24 -13.01 -6.40
N LEU A 266 -3.32 -12.14 -5.40
CA LEU A 266 -3.42 -10.69 -5.58
C LEU A 266 -2.32 -10.00 -4.80
N GLN A 267 -1.45 -9.30 -5.52
CA GLN A 267 -0.36 -8.54 -4.94
C GLN A 267 -0.61 -7.06 -5.21
N GLY A 268 -0.71 -6.24 -4.16
CA GLY A 268 -1.06 -4.83 -4.34
C GLY A 268 -1.69 -4.18 -3.12
N TYR A 269 -2.19 -2.97 -3.32
CA TYR A 269 -2.91 -2.17 -2.34
C TYR A 269 -4.44 -2.39 -2.43
N THR A 270 -4.85 -3.57 -2.88
CA THR A 270 -6.25 -3.96 -3.06
C THR A 270 -6.84 -4.42 -1.73
N ASP A 271 -8.09 -4.05 -1.46
CA ASP A 271 -8.82 -4.53 -0.31
C ASP A 271 -9.38 -5.94 -0.57
N VAL A 272 -9.33 -6.81 0.44
CA VAL A 272 -9.85 -8.18 0.32
C VAL A 272 -11.36 -8.18 0.08
N ILE A 273 -12.07 -7.18 0.64
CA ILE A 273 -13.52 -7.08 0.50
C ILE A 273 -13.95 -6.93 -0.96
N ASP A 274 -13.20 -6.20 -1.78
CA ASP A 274 -13.52 -5.96 -3.20
C ASP A 274 -13.53 -7.27 -4.00
N VAL A 275 -12.61 -8.19 -3.66
CA VAL A 275 -12.48 -9.51 -4.29
C VAL A 275 -13.63 -10.43 -3.88
N VAL A 276 -13.97 -10.42 -2.59
CA VAL A 276 -15.10 -11.18 -2.05
C VAL A 276 -16.41 -10.67 -2.67
N GLN A 277 -16.58 -9.35 -2.75
CA GLN A 277 -17.74 -8.72 -3.36
C GLN A 277 -17.83 -9.04 -4.84
N ALA A 278 -16.72 -8.97 -5.59
CA ALA A 278 -16.70 -9.31 -7.01
C ALA A 278 -17.20 -10.74 -7.29
N LEU A 279 -16.93 -11.70 -6.38
CA LEU A 279 -17.50 -13.04 -6.47
C LEU A 279 -19.00 -13.06 -6.13
N GLN A 280 -19.43 -12.33 -5.10
CA GLN A 280 -20.83 -12.31 -4.64
C GLN A 280 -21.77 -11.52 -5.56
N THR A 281 -21.26 -10.54 -6.30
CA THR A 281 -21.99 -9.69 -7.25
C THR A 281 -21.84 -10.15 -8.70
N HIS A 282 -21.37 -11.38 -8.92
CA HIS A 282 -21.22 -11.94 -10.26
C HIS A 282 -22.56 -11.87 -11.03
N PRO A 283 -22.57 -11.41 -12.30
CA PRO A 283 -23.80 -11.22 -13.08
C PRO A 283 -24.54 -12.54 -13.35
N ASP A 284 -23.79 -13.64 -13.50
CA ASP A 284 -24.33 -14.99 -13.68
C ASP A 284 -24.49 -15.72 -12.31
N PRO A 285 -25.73 -16.11 -11.92
CA PRO A 285 -25.98 -16.85 -10.69
C PRO A 285 -25.45 -18.29 -10.69
N ASP A 286 -25.31 -18.92 -11.85
CA ASP A 286 -24.80 -20.29 -11.96
C ASP A 286 -23.31 -20.34 -11.63
N VAL A 287 -22.56 -19.33 -12.11
CA VAL A 287 -21.17 -19.09 -11.71
C VAL A 287 -21.10 -18.87 -10.20
N LYS A 288 -21.90 -17.95 -9.64
CA LYS A 288 -21.89 -17.67 -8.20
C LYS A 288 -22.14 -18.92 -7.34
N SER A 289 -23.05 -19.80 -7.74
CA SER A 289 -23.38 -21.01 -6.98
C SER A 289 -22.32 -22.12 -7.10
N SER A 290 -21.52 -22.11 -8.16
CA SER A 290 -20.48 -23.10 -8.45
C SER A 290 -19.17 -22.89 -7.70
N PHE A 291 -18.93 -21.67 -7.18
CA PHE A 291 -17.72 -21.30 -6.47
C PHE A 291 -17.99 -21.05 -4.97
N VAL A 292 -17.07 -21.48 -4.11
CA VAL A 292 -17.11 -21.23 -2.66
C VAL A 292 -15.75 -20.73 -2.18
N ILE A 293 -15.72 -19.74 -1.29
CA ILE A 293 -14.46 -19.27 -0.69
C ILE A 293 -14.14 -20.17 0.51
N GLY A 294 -12.99 -20.83 0.47
CA GLY A 294 -12.54 -21.70 1.56
C GLY A 294 -11.78 -20.95 2.63
N ALA A 295 -10.70 -20.27 2.24
CA ALA A 295 -9.83 -19.52 3.14
C ALA A 295 -9.26 -18.29 2.45
N VAL A 296 -9.01 -17.25 3.25
CA VAL A 296 -8.32 -16.02 2.84
C VAL A 296 -7.04 -15.91 3.64
N ASN A 297 -5.92 -15.78 2.94
CA ASN A 297 -4.59 -15.77 3.50
C ASN A 297 -3.87 -14.49 3.09
N THR A 298 -3.23 -13.82 4.05
CA THR A 298 -2.47 -12.59 3.76
C THR A 298 -0.98 -12.85 3.98
N CYS A 299 -0.18 -12.63 2.94
CA CYS A 299 1.28 -12.72 2.99
C CYS A 299 1.87 -11.42 3.52
N VAL A 300 2.72 -11.53 4.52
CA VAL A 300 3.28 -10.40 5.25
C VAL A 300 4.79 -10.54 5.35
N GLU A 301 5.50 -9.57 4.78
CA GLU A 301 6.95 -9.44 4.91
C GLU A 301 7.22 -8.26 5.88
N PRO A 302 7.68 -8.50 7.12
CA PRO A 302 7.83 -7.48 8.16
C PRO A 302 8.64 -6.24 7.74
N LEU A 303 9.67 -6.43 6.92
CA LEU A 303 10.52 -5.34 6.42
C LEU A 303 9.86 -4.51 5.31
N SER A 304 8.73 -4.96 4.78
CA SER A 304 8.00 -4.36 3.66
C SER A 304 6.64 -3.77 4.05
N CYS A 305 6.30 -3.79 5.34
CA CYS A 305 5.01 -3.28 5.85
C CYS A 305 5.05 -1.80 6.26
N TYR A 306 6.25 -1.25 6.44
CA TYR A 306 6.45 0.10 6.94
C TYR A 306 6.98 1.05 5.86
N MET A 307 6.40 2.25 5.85
CA MET A 307 6.92 3.46 5.25
C MET A 307 7.87 4.17 6.23
N GLU A 308 8.38 5.35 5.87
CA GLU A 308 9.16 6.18 6.79
C GLU A 308 8.38 6.54 8.06
N HIS A 309 9.10 6.75 9.16
CA HIS A 309 8.54 7.11 10.47
C HIS A 309 7.55 6.09 11.09
N ARG A 310 7.65 4.81 10.72
CA ARG A 310 6.78 3.71 11.20
C ARG A 310 5.31 3.83 10.78
N LEU A 311 5.02 4.64 9.77
CA LEU A 311 3.72 4.60 9.11
C LEU A 311 3.57 3.27 8.38
N LEU A 312 2.39 2.66 8.44
CA LEU A 312 2.12 1.44 7.68
C LEU A 312 1.77 1.81 6.25
N PHE A 313 2.11 0.91 5.34
CA PHE A 313 1.61 1.00 3.97
C PHE A 313 0.07 0.99 3.96
N PRO A 314 -0.57 1.75 3.05
CA PRO A 314 -2.02 1.77 2.93
C PRO A 314 -2.63 0.39 2.78
N LYS A 315 -3.87 0.19 3.24
CA LYS A 315 -4.62 -1.08 3.14
C LYS A 315 -3.98 -2.30 3.79
N PHE A 316 -2.80 -2.18 4.42
CA PHE A 316 -2.14 -3.30 5.08
C PHE A 316 -2.99 -3.90 6.22
N LEU A 317 -3.54 -3.04 7.09
CA LEU A 317 -4.39 -3.48 8.18
C LEU A 317 -5.73 -4.03 7.70
N ASP A 318 -6.27 -3.46 6.62
CA ASP A 318 -7.50 -3.93 5.99
C ASP A 318 -7.31 -5.33 5.40
N GLN A 319 -6.14 -5.59 4.80
CA GLN A 319 -5.70 -6.92 4.38
C GLN A 319 -5.43 -7.88 5.54
N CYS A 320 -5.48 -7.44 6.80
CA CYS A 320 -5.34 -8.30 7.99
C CYS A 320 -6.60 -8.31 8.86
N SER A 321 -7.71 -7.74 8.36
CA SER A 321 -8.92 -7.45 9.12
C SER A 321 -9.70 -8.68 9.59
N GLN A 322 -10.41 -8.50 10.71
CA GLN A 322 -11.28 -9.53 11.28
C GLN A 322 -12.51 -9.78 10.39
N GLY A 323 -12.85 -11.06 10.18
CA GLY A 323 -14.05 -11.49 9.45
C GLY A 323 -13.82 -11.75 7.95
N LEU A 324 -12.73 -11.24 7.39
CA LEU A 324 -12.30 -11.54 6.02
C LEU A 324 -11.12 -12.51 6.02
N VAL A 325 -10.06 -12.18 6.75
CA VAL A 325 -8.78 -12.90 6.71
C VAL A 325 -8.77 -14.01 7.76
N SER A 326 -8.47 -15.23 7.32
CA SER A 326 -8.37 -16.40 8.19
C SER A 326 -6.97 -16.54 8.77
N ASN A 327 -5.95 -16.45 7.92
CA ASN A 327 -4.57 -16.73 8.29
C ASN A 327 -3.64 -15.62 7.78
N VAL A 328 -2.60 -15.31 8.55
CA VAL A 328 -1.51 -14.42 8.14
C VAL A 328 -0.23 -15.23 8.04
N VAL A 329 0.38 -15.18 6.85
CA VAL A 329 1.57 -15.95 6.49
C VAL A 329 2.77 -15.01 6.47
N PHE A 330 3.72 -15.22 7.38
CA PHE A 330 4.96 -14.45 7.43
C PHE A 330 6.01 -15.05 6.50
N THR A 331 6.49 -14.26 5.54
CA THR A 331 7.44 -14.73 4.51
C THR A 331 8.92 -14.47 4.79
N SER A 332 9.22 -13.78 5.90
CA SER A 332 10.57 -13.46 6.36
C SER A 332 11.40 -14.69 6.71
N HIS A 333 12.73 -14.53 6.72
CA HIS A 333 13.70 -15.58 7.07
C HIS A 333 13.61 -16.02 8.55
N ALA A 334 13.81 -17.32 8.85
CA ALA A 334 13.76 -17.91 10.21
C ALA A 334 14.56 -17.15 11.26
N THR A 335 15.73 -16.63 10.86
CA THR A 335 16.67 -15.94 11.74
C THR A 335 16.10 -14.65 12.33
N GLU A 336 14.99 -14.14 11.79
CA GLU A 336 14.28 -12.94 12.24
C GLU A 336 13.09 -13.22 13.17
N GLN A 337 12.86 -14.46 13.61
CA GLN A 337 11.74 -14.80 14.52
C GLN A 337 11.73 -14.00 15.84
N LYS A 338 12.87 -13.44 16.27
CA LYS A 338 13.00 -12.55 17.44
C LYS A 338 13.17 -11.08 17.08
N HIS A 339 12.95 -10.70 15.82
CA HIS A 339 13.11 -9.32 15.40
C HIS A 339 12.02 -8.45 16.07
N PRO A 340 12.37 -7.33 16.73
CA PRO A 340 11.39 -6.50 17.44
C PRO A 340 10.22 -6.03 16.56
N LEU A 341 10.48 -5.80 15.25
CA LEU A 341 9.44 -5.42 14.29
C LEU A 341 8.40 -6.52 14.08
N LEU A 342 8.79 -7.81 14.06
CA LEU A 342 7.86 -8.91 13.89
C LEU A 342 6.89 -9.00 15.08
N VAL A 343 7.42 -8.87 16.30
CA VAL A 343 6.60 -8.89 17.54
C VAL A 343 5.63 -7.70 17.58
N GLN A 344 6.11 -6.51 17.20
CA GLN A 344 5.26 -5.32 17.09
C GLN A 344 4.16 -5.52 16.05
N LEU A 345 4.51 -6.07 14.88
CA LEU A 345 3.57 -6.31 13.79
C LEU A 345 2.52 -7.36 14.16
N GLN A 346 2.93 -8.46 14.81
CA GLN A 346 2.01 -9.47 15.34
C GLN A 346 1.03 -8.87 16.35
N SER A 347 1.50 -7.99 17.25
CA SER A 347 0.64 -7.31 18.23
C SER A 347 -0.37 -6.39 17.55
N LEU A 348 0.06 -5.66 16.51
CA LEU A 348 -0.78 -4.76 15.73
C LEU A 348 -1.82 -5.52 14.91
N ILE A 349 -1.42 -6.63 14.26
CA ILE A 349 -2.33 -7.51 13.54
C ILE A 349 -3.33 -8.16 14.51
N ARG A 350 -2.91 -8.58 15.71
CA ARG A 350 -3.83 -9.12 16.73
C ARG A 350 -4.84 -8.09 17.23
N ALA A 351 -4.48 -6.81 17.24
CA ALA A 351 -5.42 -5.74 17.57
C ALA A 351 -6.49 -5.57 16.48
N ALA A 352 -6.13 -5.76 15.20
CA ALA A 352 -7.06 -5.70 14.07
C ALA A 352 -7.87 -6.98 13.87
N ASN A 353 -7.29 -8.14 14.16
CA ASN A 353 -7.92 -9.46 14.07
C ASN A 353 -7.45 -10.37 15.21
N PRO A 354 -8.23 -10.45 16.31
CA PRO A 354 -7.85 -11.25 17.47
C PRO A 354 -7.81 -12.76 17.21
N ALA A 355 -8.59 -13.25 16.23
CA ALA A 355 -8.77 -14.67 15.93
C ALA A 355 -7.83 -15.19 14.83
N VAL A 356 -6.93 -14.36 14.32
CA VAL A 356 -6.02 -14.71 13.22
C VAL A 356 -5.01 -15.78 13.62
N SER A 357 -4.81 -16.76 12.75
CA SER A 357 -3.71 -17.72 12.86
C SER A 357 -2.44 -17.15 12.22
N PHE A 358 -1.30 -17.36 12.87
CA PHE A 358 0.01 -16.95 12.34
C PHE A 358 0.75 -18.16 11.81
N ILE A 359 1.13 -18.11 10.55
CA ILE A 359 1.86 -19.16 9.85
C ILE A 359 3.21 -18.60 9.43
N LEU A 360 4.27 -19.39 9.58
CA LEU A 360 5.60 -19.02 9.11
C LEU A 360 5.91 -19.77 7.81
N ALA A 361 6.20 -19.04 6.75
CA ALA A 361 6.51 -19.58 5.42
C ALA A 361 7.75 -18.89 4.84
N GLU A 362 8.93 -19.30 5.27
CA GLU A 362 10.19 -18.66 4.88
C GLU A 362 10.40 -18.70 3.37
N ASN A 363 10.60 -17.53 2.76
CA ASN A 363 10.70 -17.40 1.30
C ASN A 363 9.49 -18.00 0.54
N GLY A 364 8.31 -18.04 1.18
CA GLY A 364 7.12 -18.67 0.61
C GLY A 364 7.08 -20.20 0.74
N VAL A 365 8.01 -20.82 1.48
CA VAL A 365 8.03 -22.27 1.71
C VAL A 365 7.46 -22.60 3.08
N VAL A 366 6.38 -23.39 3.10
CA VAL A 366 5.75 -23.86 4.34
C VAL A 366 6.31 -25.23 4.71
N THR A 367 6.80 -25.39 5.94
CA THR A 367 7.46 -26.62 6.39
C THR A 367 6.52 -27.58 7.13
N ARG A 368 5.46 -27.06 7.78
CA ARG A 368 4.50 -27.85 8.55
C ARG A 368 3.25 -28.17 7.74
N ASN A 369 2.85 -29.44 7.71
CA ASN A 369 1.65 -29.87 6.99
C ASN A 369 0.36 -29.27 7.59
N GLU A 370 0.28 -29.12 8.91
CA GLU A 370 -0.87 -28.48 9.59
C GLU A 370 -1.09 -27.05 9.08
N ASP A 371 -0.01 -26.31 8.85
CA ASP A 371 -0.07 -24.94 8.34
C ASP A 371 -0.55 -24.90 6.87
N ILE A 372 -0.19 -25.92 6.08
CA ILE A 372 -0.69 -26.07 4.70
C ILE A 372 -2.21 -26.36 4.71
N GLU A 373 -2.68 -27.21 5.62
CA GLU A 373 -4.10 -27.51 5.77
C GLU A 373 -4.90 -26.27 6.20
N LEU A 374 -4.34 -25.43 7.07
CA LEU A 374 -4.95 -24.16 7.45
C LEU A 374 -5.07 -23.19 6.26
N ILE A 375 -4.00 -23.07 5.45
CA ILE A 375 -4.01 -22.22 4.24
C ILE A 375 -5.04 -22.69 3.22
N LEU A 376 -5.19 -24.01 3.08
CA LEU A 376 -6.05 -24.66 2.10
C LEU A 376 -7.40 -25.11 2.66
N SER A 377 -7.79 -24.61 3.84
CA SER A 377 -9.07 -24.95 4.47
C SER A 377 -10.25 -24.62 3.55
N GLU A 378 -11.24 -25.51 3.54
CA GLU A 378 -12.46 -25.37 2.71
C GLU A 378 -13.58 -24.59 3.42
N SER A 379 -13.49 -24.40 4.73
CA SER A 379 -14.58 -23.83 5.54
C SER A 379 -14.17 -22.68 6.46
N SER A 380 -12.87 -22.32 6.51
CA SER A 380 -12.38 -21.25 7.38
C SER A 380 -13.14 -19.94 7.18
N PHE A 381 -13.41 -19.55 5.93
CA PHE A 381 -14.14 -18.34 5.55
C PHE A 381 -15.60 -18.31 6.02
N SER A 382 -16.21 -19.49 6.13
CA SER A 382 -17.61 -19.69 6.53
C SER A 382 -17.77 -19.91 8.05
N ASN A 383 -16.68 -19.81 8.82
CA ASN A 383 -16.72 -19.97 10.26
C ASN A 383 -17.74 -18.98 10.89
N PRO A 384 -18.64 -19.45 11.78
CA PRO A 384 -19.63 -18.62 12.48
C PRO A 384 -19.09 -17.32 13.06
N GLN A 385 -17.92 -17.36 13.69
CA GLN A 385 -17.31 -16.19 14.33
C GLN A 385 -16.86 -15.15 13.30
N MET A 386 -16.27 -15.60 12.18
CA MET A 386 -15.83 -14.71 11.12
C MET A 386 -17.02 -14.11 10.36
N MET A 387 -18.06 -14.92 10.11
CA MET A 387 -19.29 -14.45 9.49
C MET A 387 -19.95 -13.35 10.32
N ARG A 388 -20.01 -13.52 11.65
CA ARG A 388 -20.52 -12.49 12.56
C ARG A 388 -19.70 -11.21 12.51
N ALA A 389 -18.38 -11.31 12.61
CA ALA A 389 -17.50 -10.16 12.53
C ALA A 389 -17.69 -9.41 11.20
N ARG A 390 -17.87 -10.13 10.09
CA ARG A 390 -18.07 -9.53 8.76
C ARG A 390 -19.34 -8.69 8.66
N TYR A 391 -20.46 -9.15 9.21
CA TYR A 391 -21.70 -8.36 9.23
C TYR A 391 -21.62 -7.11 10.11
N LEU A 392 -20.77 -7.11 11.14
CA LEU A 392 -20.54 -5.94 12.00
C LEU A 392 -19.60 -4.92 11.33
N MET A 393 -18.52 -5.40 10.71
CA MET A 393 -17.46 -4.54 10.15
C MET A 393 -17.73 -4.07 8.71
N TYR A 394 -18.46 -4.88 7.94
CA TYR A 394 -18.69 -4.66 6.50
C TYR A 394 -20.20 -4.74 6.15
N PRO A 395 -21.04 -3.82 6.64
CA PRO A 395 -22.48 -3.85 6.34
C PRO A 395 -22.73 -3.80 4.83
N GLY A 396 -23.64 -4.65 4.32
CA GLY A 396 -23.99 -4.68 2.90
C GLY A 396 -22.98 -5.39 1.98
N TRP A 397 -21.94 -6.05 2.52
CA TRP A 397 -20.94 -6.75 1.71
C TRP A 397 -21.52 -7.80 0.76
N GLN A 398 -22.59 -8.49 1.16
CA GLN A 398 -23.17 -9.60 0.39
C GLN A 398 -24.35 -9.20 -0.50
N TYR A 399 -24.96 -8.04 -0.25
CA TYR A 399 -26.13 -7.55 -0.99
C TYR A 399 -25.69 -6.43 -1.93
N GLU A 400 -25.69 -6.69 -3.25
CA GLU A 400 -25.29 -5.76 -4.32
C GLU A 400 -23.85 -5.19 -4.22
N GLY A 401 -23.04 -5.64 -3.25
CA GLY A 401 -21.69 -5.14 -3.07
C GLY A 401 -21.64 -3.67 -2.63
N LYS A 402 -22.62 -3.21 -1.85
CA LYS A 402 -22.76 -1.80 -1.48
C LYS A 402 -21.67 -1.25 -0.56
N TYR A 403 -20.92 -2.13 0.10
CA TYR A 403 -19.79 -1.71 0.92
C TYR A 403 -18.67 -1.22 0.01
N GLY A 404 -18.31 0.06 0.10
CA GLY A 404 -17.16 0.62 -0.60
C GLY A 404 -15.91 0.55 0.27
N ALA A 405 -14.86 -0.12 -0.20
CA ALA A 405 -13.55 -0.02 0.44
C ALA A 405 -13.09 1.45 0.39
N GLY A 406 -12.83 2.05 1.56
CA GLY A 406 -12.40 3.45 1.65
C GLY A 406 -11.15 3.76 0.81
N SER A 407 -10.93 5.03 0.48
CA SER A 407 -9.80 5.43 -0.36
C SER A 407 -8.44 5.10 0.27
N VAL A 408 -7.46 4.84 -0.58
CA VAL A 408 -6.09 4.54 -0.19
C VAL A 408 -5.39 5.84 0.23
N PHE A 409 -4.92 5.93 1.48
CA PHE A 409 -4.15 7.07 1.96
C PHE A 409 -2.80 6.65 2.56
N PRO A 410 -1.67 7.25 2.13
CA PRO A 410 -1.54 8.15 0.97
C PRO A 410 -1.92 7.49 -0.37
N PRO A 411 -2.37 8.26 -1.38
CA PRO A 411 -2.77 7.69 -2.66
C PRO A 411 -1.57 7.05 -3.35
N MET A 412 -1.66 5.74 -3.57
CA MET A 412 -0.67 4.97 -4.30
C MET A 412 -1.02 4.98 -5.79
N VAL A 413 -0.16 5.60 -6.59
CA VAL A 413 -0.27 5.65 -8.04
C VAL A 413 0.57 4.52 -8.62
N GLN A 414 -0.01 3.80 -9.57
CA GLN A 414 0.64 2.76 -10.35
C GLN A 414 0.81 3.27 -11.78
N ILE A 415 2.06 3.33 -12.26
CA ILE A 415 2.39 3.74 -13.63
C ILE A 415 3.06 2.56 -14.33
N CYS A 416 2.42 2.07 -15.39
CA CYS A 416 2.97 1.02 -16.26
C CYS A 416 3.64 1.68 -17.47
N VAL A 417 4.91 1.38 -17.68
CA VAL A 417 5.71 1.91 -18.79
C VAL A 417 6.16 0.76 -19.68
N TRP A 418 5.77 0.84 -20.95
CA TRP A 418 6.13 -0.13 -21.99
C TRP A 418 7.34 0.35 -22.79
N PHE A 419 8.22 -0.58 -23.17
CA PHE A 419 9.43 -0.30 -23.93
C PHE A 419 9.93 -1.53 -24.70
N ASN A 420 10.71 -1.29 -25.76
CA ASN A 420 11.05 -2.34 -26.73
C ASN A 420 12.55 -2.71 -26.75
N ARG A 421 13.37 -2.05 -25.93
CA ARG A 421 14.84 -2.19 -25.93
C ARG A 421 15.36 -2.76 -24.61
N PRO A 422 16.46 -3.54 -24.65
CA PRO A 422 17.04 -4.10 -23.44
C PRO A 422 17.72 -3.01 -22.57
N LEU A 423 17.68 -3.20 -21.25
CA LEU A 423 18.31 -2.31 -20.27
C LEU A 423 19.74 -2.75 -19.94
N GLU A 424 20.56 -1.84 -19.37
CA GLU A 424 21.85 -2.21 -18.81
C GLU A 424 21.70 -2.66 -17.35
N LYS A 425 21.97 -3.95 -17.08
CA LYS A 425 21.76 -4.55 -15.76
C LYS A 425 22.51 -3.84 -14.63
N THR A 426 23.78 -3.49 -14.85
CA THR A 426 24.62 -2.84 -13.83
C THR A 426 24.08 -1.45 -13.47
N ARG A 427 23.69 -0.65 -14.48
CA ARG A 427 23.07 0.67 -14.28
C ARG A 427 21.72 0.56 -13.59
N PHE A 428 20.87 -0.35 -14.04
CA PHE A 428 19.55 -0.60 -13.47
C PHE A 428 19.65 -0.97 -11.97
N VAL A 429 20.48 -1.95 -11.62
CA VAL A 429 20.67 -2.36 -10.22
C VAL A 429 21.21 -1.22 -9.36
N THR A 430 22.15 -0.44 -9.87
CA THR A 430 22.73 0.71 -9.16
C THR A 430 21.68 1.78 -8.90
N LYS A 431 20.85 2.09 -9.90
CA LYS A 431 19.76 3.05 -9.79
C LYS A 431 18.67 2.58 -8.83
N CYS A 432 18.23 1.32 -8.88
CA CYS A 432 17.28 0.76 -7.91
C CYS A 432 17.78 0.94 -6.48
N LYS A 433 19.04 0.58 -6.20
CA LYS A 433 19.64 0.73 -4.86
C LYS A 433 19.72 2.19 -4.40
N ALA A 434 19.82 3.14 -5.33
CA ALA A 434 19.88 4.57 -5.02
C ALA A 434 18.52 5.17 -4.65
N ILE A 435 17.39 4.58 -5.08
CA ILE A 435 16.04 5.15 -4.86
C ILE A 435 15.75 5.38 -3.39
N LYS A 436 16.18 4.48 -2.49
CA LYS A 436 15.97 4.61 -1.05
C LYS A 436 16.55 5.91 -0.48
N SER A 437 17.63 6.43 -1.07
CA SER A 437 18.26 7.69 -0.64
C SER A 437 17.54 8.94 -1.16
N LEU A 438 16.64 8.78 -2.13
CA LEU A 438 15.86 9.86 -2.76
C LEU A 438 14.50 10.08 -2.11
N PHE A 439 14.18 9.31 -1.04
CA PHE A 439 12.91 9.45 -0.35
C PHE A 439 12.77 10.82 0.30
N LYS A 440 11.64 11.45 -0.02
CA LYS A 440 11.21 12.69 0.60
C LYS A 440 10.24 12.37 1.75
N PRO A 441 10.35 13.07 2.90
CA PRO A 441 9.38 12.92 3.97
C PRO A 441 7.99 13.44 3.54
N SER A 442 6.99 13.31 4.42
CA SER A 442 5.61 13.77 4.21
C SER A 442 5.57 15.12 3.45
N PRO A 443 4.91 15.21 2.28
CA PRO A 443 3.80 14.38 1.78
C PRO A 443 4.20 13.16 0.91
N PHE A 444 5.46 12.71 0.98
CA PHE A 444 5.96 11.52 0.25
C PHE A 444 5.89 11.62 -1.29
N SER A 445 5.75 12.84 -1.83
CA SER A 445 5.54 13.08 -3.26
C SER A 445 6.78 12.75 -4.11
N GLY A 446 6.60 11.87 -5.10
CA GLY A 446 7.66 11.36 -5.98
C GLY A 446 8.40 10.14 -5.44
N ASN A 447 7.98 9.57 -4.31
CA ASN A 447 8.63 8.37 -3.74
C ASN A 447 8.16 7.10 -4.46
N ILE A 448 9.11 6.29 -4.94
CA ILE A 448 8.88 4.99 -5.57
C ILE A 448 9.14 3.88 -4.55
N TYR A 449 8.09 3.15 -4.14
CA TYR A 449 8.21 2.08 -3.15
C TYR A 449 8.43 0.71 -3.76
N HIS A 450 7.80 0.44 -4.91
CA HIS A 450 7.89 -0.86 -5.57
C HIS A 450 8.06 -0.71 -7.08
N ILE A 451 8.88 -1.59 -7.65
CA ILE A 451 9.05 -1.74 -9.10
C ILE A 451 8.85 -3.20 -9.45
N MET A 452 7.95 -3.49 -10.38
CA MET A 452 7.62 -4.84 -10.80
C MET A 452 7.49 -4.90 -12.32
N GLY A 453 7.85 -5.99 -12.98
CA GLY A 453 7.60 -6.14 -14.42
C GLY A 453 8.53 -7.11 -15.11
N LYS A 454 8.54 -7.07 -16.43
CA LYS A 454 9.32 -7.97 -17.29
C LYS A 454 10.28 -7.15 -18.14
N VAL A 455 11.57 -7.42 -18.00
CA VAL A 455 12.63 -6.71 -18.71
C VAL A 455 13.58 -7.67 -19.39
N LYS A 456 14.17 -7.24 -20.50
CA LYS A 456 15.35 -7.89 -21.09
C LYS A 456 16.58 -7.06 -20.74
N PHE A 457 17.66 -7.73 -20.34
CA PHE A 457 18.94 -7.05 -20.09
C PHE A 457 19.91 -7.27 -21.26
N SER A 458 20.83 -6.35 -21.47
CA SER A 458 21.82 -6.44 -22.55
C SER A 458 22.80 -7.61 -22.41
N ASP A 459 22.93 -8.19 -21.22
CA ASP A 459 23.80 -9.33 -20.91
C ASP A 459 23.11 -10.70 -21.05
N SER A 460 21.81 -10.75 -21.33
CA SER A 460 21.03 -11.99 -21.38
C SER A 460 19.90 -11.94 -22.41
N ASP A 461 19.76 -13.00 -23.20
CA ASP A 461 18.65 -13.13 -24.15
C ASP A 461 17.31 -13.48 -23.52
N LYS A 462 17.32 -13.96 -22.26
CA LYS A 462 16.11 -14.32 -21.53
C LYS A 462 15.43 -13.09 -20.92
N VAL A 463 14.09 -13.08 -20.97
CA VAL A 463 13.26 -12.12 -20.24
C VAL A 463 13.34 -12.43 -18.75
N VAL A 464 13.57 -11.39 -17.95
CA VAL A 464 13.71 -11.46 -16.51
C VAL A 464 12.54 -10.73 -15.86
N GLU A 465 11.85 -11.40 -14.95
CA GLU A 465 10.90 -10.79 -14.04
C GLU A 465 11.66 -10.05 -12.94
N VAL A 466 11.36 -8.76 -12.83
CA VAL A 466 11.97 -7.86 -11.86
C VAL A 466 10.96 -7.60 -10.76
N CYS A 467 11.39 -7.75 -9.51
CA CYS A 467 10.66 -7.30 -8.34
C CYS A 467 11.63 -6.56 -7.41
N HIS A 468 11.47 -5.24 -7.30
CA HIS A 468 12.23 -4.41 -6.38
C HIS A 468 11.31 -3.85 -5.29
N ASN A 469 11.72 -4.02 -4.04
CA ASN A 469 11.15 -3.31 -2.92
C ASN A 469 12.19 -2.31 -2.39
N THR A 470 11.89 -1.03 -2.54
CA THR A 470 12.82 0.05 -2.19
C THR A 470 13.02 0.15 -0.67
N SER A 471 11.99 -0.08 0.13
CA SER A 471 12.05 0.04 1.60
C SER A 471 13.02 -0.98 2.22
N SER A 472 12.92 -2.24 1.79
CA SER A 472 13.83 -3.33 2.20
C SER A 472 15.12 -3.42 1.38
N ASN A 473 15.23 -2.63 0.30
CA ASN A 473 16.29 -2.71 -0.71
C ASN A 473 16.48 -4.12 -1.28
N SER A 474 15.41 -4.91 -1.31
CA SER A 474 15.39 -6.26 -1.85
C SER A 474 15.12 -6.18 -3.35
N LEU A 475 16.00 -6.77 -4.15
CA LEU A 475 15.86 -6.85 -5.61
C LEU A 475 15.92 -8.32 -6.03
N SER A 476 14.80 -8.82 -6.55
CA SER A 476 14.69 -10.14 -7.15
C SER A 476 14.68 -10.03 -8.67
N LEU A 477 15.53 -10.83 -9.31
CA LEU A 477 15.69 -10.94 -10.76
C LEU A 477 15.55 -12.42 -11.13
N VAL A 478 14.35 -12.83 -11.53
CA VAL A 478 14.04 -14.23 -11.83
C VAL A 478 13.81 -14.39 -13.33
N PRO A 479 14.54 -15.26 -14.04
CA PRO A 479 14.25 -15.56 -15.44
C PRO A 479 12.83 -16.11 -15.58
N VAL A 480 12.03 -15.53 -16.48
CA VAL A 480 10.67 -16.01 -16.73
C VAL A 480 10.74 -17.44 -17.30
N GLN A 481 10.11 -18.40 -16.62
CA GLN A 481 9.93 -19.75 -17.17
C GLN A 481 8.73 -19.71 -18.13
N GLU A 482 8.96 -20.00 -19.41
CA GLU A 482 7.90 -20.25 -20.39
C GLU A 482 7.13 -21.52 -19.98
N GLY A 483 6.05 -21.35 -19.22
CA GLY A 483 5.09 -22.40 -18.93
C GLY A 483 4.11 -22.60 -20.10
N PRO A 484 3.45 -23.77 -20.20
CA PRO A 484 2.52 -24.05 -21.30
C PRO A 484 1.34 -23.07 -21.25
N THR A 485 1.23 -22.24 -22.28
CA THR A 485 0.12 -21.34 -22.53
C THR A 485 -1.20 -22.12 -22.55
N PRO A 486 -2.29 -21.63 -21.94
CA PRO A 486 -3.62 -22.22 -22.14
C PRO A 486 -3.97 -22.22 -23.64
N PRO A 487 -4.78 -23.19 -24.12
CA PRO A 487 -5.14 -23.27 -25.53
C PRO A 487 -6.01 -22.07 -25.91
N ASP A 488 -5.48 -21.21 -26.78
CA ASP A 488 -6.19 -20.08 -27.33
C ASP A 488 -7.48 -20.53 -28.03
N SER A 489 -8.57 -19.84 -27.70
CA SER A 489 -9.82 -19.89 -28.43
C SER A 489 -9.57 -19.49 -29.88
N ARG A 490 -9.96 -20.37 -30.80
CA ARG A 490 -9.82 -20.22 -32.24
C ARG A 490 -10.42 -18.89 -32.75
N SER A 491 -9.67 -18.30 -33.68
CA SER A 491 -10.00 -17.25 -34.64
C SER A 491 -10.33 -15.86 -34.10
N ASP A 492 -9.31 -15.00 -34.07
CA ASP A 492 -9.33 -13.83 -34.95
C ASP A 492 -7.90 -13.47 -35.39
N ASN A 493 -7.75 -13.19 -36.68
CA ASN A 493 -6.53 -12.69 -37.32
C ASN A 493 -6.01 -11.43 -36.60
N ARG A 494 -4.96 -11.58 -35.79
CA ARG A 494 -3.95 -10.55 -35.59
C ARG A 494 -2.58 -11.20 -35.43
N ASP A 495 -1.69 -10.83 -36.34
CA ASP A 495 -0.25 -11.00 -36.24
C ASP A 495 0.30 -10.34 -34.95
N CYS A 496 0.15 -10.99 -33.79
CA CYS A 496 0.57 -10.46 -32.49
C CYS A 496 1.59 -11.36 -31.76
N SER A 497 2.21 -12.34 -32.44
CA SER A 497 3.24 -13.20 -31.85
C SER A 497 4.68 -12.67 -32.04
N SER A 498 4.87 -11.38 -32.35
CA SER A 498 6.21 -10.82 -32.69
C SER A 498 6.46 -9.38 -32.26
N GLN A 499 5.82 -8.89 -31.20
CA GLN A 499 6.30 -7.69 -30.48
C GLN A 499 6.56 -8.11 -29.02
N GLN A 500 7.82 -8.43 -28.70
CA GLN A 500 8.24 -8.63 -27.31
C GLN A 500 8.28 -7.26 -26.62
N GLU A 501 7.11 -6.76 -26.22
CA GLU A 501 7.00 -5.52 -25.46
C GLU A 501 7.39 -5.80 -24.00
N PHE A 502 8.45 -5.16 -23.54
CA PHE A 502 8.89 -5.20 -22.14
C PHE A 502 8.13 -4.13 -21.37
N PHE A 503 7.89 -4.35 -20.09
CA PHE A 503 7.20 -3.36 -19.27
C PHE A 503 7.70 -3.35 -17.83
N LEU A 504 7.64 -2.16 -17.24
CA LEU A 504 7.88 -1.94 -15.82
C LEU A 504 6.75 -1.13 -15.22
N VAL A 505 6.29 -1.60 -14.06
CA VAL A 505 5.25 -1.02 -13.24
C VAL A 505 5.92 -0.39 -12.03
N PHE A 506 5.69 0.90 -11.85
CA PHE A 506 6.18 1.68 -10.72
C PHE A 506 5.01 2.03 -9.81
N ILE A 507 5.16 1.73 -8.52
CA ILE A 507 4.13 2.00 -7.52
C ILE A 507 4.71 2.94 -6.45
N GLY A 508 4.02 4.06 -6.24
CA GLY A 508 4.50 5.12 -5.37
C GLY A 508 3.51 6.25 -5.13
N CYS A 509 3.94 7.29 -4.43
CA CYS A 509 3.08 8.44 -4.12
C CYS A 509 3.33 9.59 -5.10
N SER A 510 2.26 10.13 -5.68
CA SER A 510 2.29 11.29 -6.61
C SER A 510 3.34 11.16 -7.72
N LEU A 511 3.43 9.98 -8.32
CA LEU A 511 4.36 9.72 -9.41
C LEU A 511 3.92 10.42 -10.71
N LYS A 512 4.88 10.85 -11.51
CA LYS A 512 4.67 11.37 -12.87
C LYS A 512 5.30 10.42 -13.87
N GLU A 513 4.60 10.14 -14.96
CA GLU A 513 5.08 9.21 -15.99
C GLU A 513 6.36 9.71 -16.66
N GLU A 514 6.50 11.02 -16.83
CA GLU A 514 7.63 11.67 -17.50
C GLU A 514 8.94 11.48 -16.72
N ASP A 515 8.88 11.72 -15.40
CA ASP A 515 10.01 11.52 -14.48
C ASP A 515 10.47 10.04 -14.49
N ILE A 516 9.53 9.10 -14.62
CA ILE A 516 9.83 7.65 -14.68
C ILE A 516 10.47 7.28 -16.02
N LYS A 517 9.99 7.86 -17.13
CA LYS A 517 10.59 7.64 -18.46
C LYS A 517 12.03 8.15 -18.50
N ASP A 518 12.30 9.32 -17.92
CA ASP A 518 13.65 9.86 -17.80
C ASP A 518 14.54 8.98 -16.91
N TRP A 519 14.01 8.51 -15.78
CA TRP A 519 14.70 7.53 -14.94
C TRP A 519 15.06 6.25 -15.71
N LEU A 520 14.15 5.72 -16.53
CA LEU A 520 14.40 4.55 -17.37
C LEU A 520 15.46 4.80 -18.44
N ARG A 521 15.46 5.96 -19.10
CA ARG A 521 16.48 6.34 -20.08
C ARG A 521 17.89 6.32 -19.49
N GLU A 522 18.05 6.68 -18.22
CA GLU A 522 19.34 6.63 -17.54
C GLU A 522 19.84 5.21 -17.26
N THR A 523 18.92 4.22 -17.20
CA THR A 523 19.25 2.80 -17.03
C THR A 523 19.56 2.09 -18.35
N ALA A 524 19.28 2.73 -19.48
CA ALA A 524 19.59 2.25 -20.82
C ALA A 524 20.98 2.69 -21.28
N LYS A 525 21.40 2.21 -22.45
CA LYS A 525 22.59 2.73 -23.14
C LYS A 525 22.39 4.22 -23.40
N GLN A 526 23.18 5.06 -22.74
CA GLN A 526 23.12 6.50 -22.93
C GLN A 526 23.73 6.90 -24.27
N LYS A 527 23.12 7.89 -24.94
CA LYS A 527 23.71 8.52 -26.12
C LYS A 527 25.08 9.09 -25.76
N PRO A 528 26.16 8.69 -26.45
CA PRO A 528 27.46 9.30 -26.23
C PRO A 528 27.38 10.81 -26.48
N GLN A 529 27.93 11.61 -25.56
CA GLN A 529 27.93 13.06 -25.70
C GLN A 529 28.99 13.50 -26.71
N ARG A 530 28.66 14.53 -27.51
CA ARG A 530 29.64 15.18 -28.40
C ARG A 530 30.77 15.74 -27.56
N LYS A 531 32.01 15.50 -27.99
CA LYS A 531 33.17 16.13 -27.37
C LYS A 531 33.25 17.58 -27.86
N ALA A 532 33.40 18.52 -26.92
CA ALA A 532 33.59 19.92 -27.24
C ALA A 532 34.98 20.13 -27.86
N LEU A 533 35.07 21.02 -28.85
CA LEU A 533 36.34 21.40 -29.46
C LEU A 533 37.25 22.05 -28.40
N LYS A 534 38.50 21.63 -28.37
CA LYS A 534 39.51 22.22 -27.50
C LYS A 534 39.83 23.63 -28.01
N THR A 535 39.81 24.59 -27.09
CA THR A 535 40.27 25.96 -27.32
C THR A 535 41.53 26.22 -26.50
N ARG A 536 42.29 27.27 -26.85
CA ARG A 536 43.57 27.61 -26.20
C ARG A 536 43.48 27.74 -24.68
N GLY A 537 42.34 28.19 -24.15
CA GLY A 537 42.08 28.32 -22.71
C GLY A 537 41.80 26.99 -21.98
N MET A 538 41.57 25.89 -22.70
CA MET A 538 41.29 24.57 -22.13
C MET A 538 42.53 23.67 -22.06
N LEU A 539 43.67 24.11 -22.59
CA LEU A 539 44.94 23.38 -22.52
C LEU A 539 45.51 23.44 -21.09
N THR A 540 45.75 22.29 -20.50
CA THR A 540 46.36 22.20 -19.17
C THR A 540 47.85 22.54 -19.24
N LEU A 541 48.40 23.05 -18.13
CA LEU A 541 49.85 23.34 -18.03
C LEU A 541 50.74 22.11 -18.29
N GLN A 542 50.22 20.91 -18.03
CA GLN A 542 50.91 19.65 -18.33
C GLN A 542 50.89 19.31 -19.83
N GLU A 543 49.78 19.54 -20.52
CA GLU A 543 49.71 19.39 -21.99
C GLU A 543 50.67 20.36 -22.68
N ILE A 544 50.72 21.62 -22.24
CA ILE A 544 51.64 22.64 -22.77
C ILE A 544 53.11 22.21 -22.59
N LYS A 545 53.48 21.68 -21.41
CA LYS A 545 54.82 21.13 -21.18
C LYS A 545 55.12 19.92 -22.06
N ASN A 546 54.16 19.02 -22.27
CA ASN A 546 54.33 17.85 -23.12
C ASN A 546 54.48 18.20 -24.60
N ILE A 547 53.73 19.21 -25.09
CA ILE A 547 53.88 19.75 -26.44
C ILE A 547 55.28 20.33 -26.60
N HIS A 548 55.74 21.11 -25.61
CA HIS A 548 57.09 21.68 -25.62
C HIS A 548 58.18 20.60 -25.63
N VAL A 549 58.10 19.60 -24.74
CA VAL A 549 59.09 18.49 -24.68
C VAL A 549 59.13 17.68 -25.98
N LYS A 550 58.04 17.54 -26.72
CA LYS A 550 58.06 16.82 -28.00
C LYS A 550 58.68 17.62 -29.15
N ARG A 551 58.64 18.95 -29.08
CA ARG A 551 58.95 19.86 -30.21
C ARG A 551 60.08 20.85 -29.92
N HIS A 552 60.69 20.82 -28.72
CA HIS A 552 61.77 21.75 -28.33
C HIS A 552 63.08 21.57 -29.11
N LEU A 553 63.21 20.48 -29.88
CA LEU A 553 64.35 20.20 -30.76
C LEU A 553 64.07 20.56 -32.23
N ASP A 554 62.87 21.09 -32.54
CA ASP A 554 62.52 21.52 -33.89
C ASP A 554 63.36 22.75 -34.29
N PRO A 555 63.64 22.97 -35.59
CA PRO A 555 64.55 24.02 -36.03
C PRO A 555 64.07 25.41 -35.60
N LEU A 556 64.99 26.17 -35.01
CA LEU A 556 64.72 27.51 -34.51
C LEU A 556 64.55 28.52 -35.66
N PRO A 557 63.67 29.52 -35.51
CA PRO A 557 63.57 30.63 -36.45
C PRO A 557 64.88 31.41 -36.55
N ALA A 558 65.12 32.04 -37.70
CA ALA A 558 66.30 32.87 -37.92
C ALA A 558 66.41 33.96 -36.85
N GLY A 559 67.59 34.04 -36.21
CA GLY A 559 67.86 35.00 -35.12
C GLY A 559 67.60 34.48 -33.70
N TYR A 560 67.27 33.20 -33.53
CA TYR A 560 67.17 32.53 -32.23
C TYR A 560 68.22 31.42 -32.09
N PHE A 561 68.81 31.29 -30.90
CA PHE A 561 69.69 30.16 -30.56
C PHE A 561 69.38 29.66 -29.16
N TYR A 562 69.58 28.35 -28.95
CA TYR A 562 69.39 27.71 -27.65
C TYR A 562 70.73 27.62 -26.92
N ASN A 563 70.81 28.17 -25.71
CA ASN A 563 72.07 28.24 -24.95
C ASN A 563 72.29 27.04 -24.01
N GLY A 564 71.50 25.98 -24.14
CA GLY A 564 71.53 24.80 -23.26
C GLY A 564 70.60 24.89 -22.05
N THR A 565 70.01 26.06 -21.77
CA THR A 565 69.01 26.24 -20.70
C THR A 565 67.78 27.04 -21.14
N GLN A 566 67.94 28.03 -22.01
CA GLN A 566 66.89 28.96 -22.45
C GLN A 566 67.07 29.34 -23.92
N PHE A 567 66.00 29.79 -24.56
CA PHE A 567 66.01 30.31 -25.92
C PHE A 567 66.34 31.81 -25.89
N VAL A 568 67.32 32.24 -26.68
CA VAL A 568 67.78 33.63 -26.70
C VAL A 568 67.65 34.21 -28.11
N ASN A 569 67.06 35.39 -28.23
CA ASN A 569 66.97 36.11 -29.50
C ASN A 569 68.25 36.93 -29.79
N PHE A 570 68.37 37.46 -31.00
CA PHE A 570 69.50 38.31 -31.41
C PHE A 570 69.67 39.58 -30.55
N PHE A 571 68.60 40.06 -29.91
CA PHE A 571 68.61 41.23 -29.03
C PHE A 571 68.95 40.89 -27.56
N GLY A 572 69.13 39.61 -27.22
CA GLY A 572 69.48 39.14 -25.88
C GLY A 572 68.28 38.81 -24.97
N ASP A 573 67.04 38.89 -25.46
CA ASP A 573 65.86 38.49 -24.70
C ASP A 573 65.80 36.98 -24.55
N LYS A 574 65.46 36.53 -23.33
CA LYS A 574 65.43 35.11 -22.94
C LYS A 574 63.99 34.62 -22.83
N MET A 575 63.71 33.45 -23.41
CA MET A 575 62.44 32.76 -23.31
C MET A 575 62.61 31.34 -22.77
N ASP A 576 61.71 30.94 -21.87
CA ASP A 576 61.70 29.61 -21.26
C ASP A 576 61.04 28.55 -22.16
N TYR A 577 60.24 28.98 -23.14
CA TYR A 577 59.58 28.11 -24.11
C TYR A 577 60.10 28.37 -25.52
N HIS A 578 59.88 27.39 -26.41
CA HIS A 578 60.31 27.48 -27.80
C HIS A 578 59.67 28.72 -28.48
N PRO A 579 60.39 29.50 -29.31
CA PRO A 579 59.83 30.70 -29.96
C PRO A 579 58.58 30.44 -30.81
N LEU A 580 58.43 29.22 -31.33
CA LEU A 580 57.25 28.77 -32.09
C LEU A 580 56.22 28.00 -31.25
N MET A 581 56.26 28.13 -29.92
CA MET A 581 55.34 27.39 -29.03
C MET A 581 53.86 27.68 -29.36
N ASP A 582 53.53 28.90 -29.78
CA ASP A 582 52.18 29.26 -30.22
C ASP A 582 51.74 28.47 -31.45
N GLN A 583 52.64 28.21 -32.40
CA GLN A 583 52.34 27.39 -33.57
C GLN A 583 52.16 25.93 -33.17
N PHE A 584 53.05 25.39 -32.32
CA PHE A 584 52.93 24.01 -31.83
C PHE A 584 51.65 23.76 -31.02
N MET A 585 51.19 24.76 -30.26
CA MET A 585 49.89 24.71 -29.58
C MET A 585 48.74 24.72 -30.57
N ASN A 586 48.82 25.52 -31.64
CA ASN A 586 47.79 25.55 -32.68
C ASN A 586 47.73 24.23 -33.47
N ASP A 587 48.88 23.68 -33.87
CA ASP A 587 48.95 22.40 -34.59
C ASP A 587 48.40 21.24 -33.75
N TYR A 588 48.72 21.22 -32.44
CA TYR A 588 48.16 20.24 -31.52
C TYR A 588 46.65 20.41 -31.33
N LEU A 589 46.17 21.65 -31.25
CA LEU A 589 44.74 21.94 -31.16
C LEU A 589 44.02 21.52 -32.44
N GLU A 590 44.60 21.76 -33.61
CA GLU A 590 44.03 21.35 -34.90
C GLU A 590 43.95 19.83 -35.01
N GLU A 591 45.01 19.11 -34.65
CA GLU A 591 45.02 17.64 -34.62
C GLU A 591 43.98 17.08 -33.64
N ALA A 592 43.96 17.60 -32.41
CA ALA A 592 43.02 17.15 -31.38
C ALA A 592 41.57 17.47 -31.76
N ASN A 593 41.32 18.63 -32.38
CA ASN A 593 40.00 19.01 -32.86
C ASN A 593 39.57 18.15 -34.05
N ARG A 594 40.50 17.78 -34.94
CA ARG A 594 40.23 16.84 -36.04
C ARG A 594 39.85 15.46 -35.54
N GLU A 595 40.52 14.95 -34.50
CA GLU A 595 40.13 13.69 -33.85
C GLU A 595 38.76 13.79 -33.16
N ILE A 596 38.47 14.91 -32.50
CA ILE A 596 37.17 15.19 -31.89
C ILE A 596 36.06 15.25 -32.95
N GLU A 597 36.29 15.90 -34.07
CA GLU A 597 35.36 15.99 -35.19
C GLU A 597 35.12 14.63 -35.83
N LYS A 598 36.17 13.82 -36.02
CA LYS A 598 36.04 12.44 -36.51
C LYS A 598 35.18 11.60 -35.57
N TYR A 599 35.44 11.67 -34.27
CA TYR A 599 34.62 10.99 -33.25
C TYR A 599 33.17 11.49 -33.26
N ASN A 600 32.94 12.80 -33.34
CA ASN A 600 31.59 13.37 -33.37
C ASN A 600 30.83 12.98 -34.65
N ARG A 601 31.52 12.83 -35.79
CA ARG A 601 30.94 12.34 -37.06
C ARG A 601 30.57 10.87 -36.99
N GLU A 602 31.47 10.02 -36.46
CA GLU A 602 31.18 8.61 -36.21
C GLU A 602 29.99 8.43 -35.25
N LEU A 603 29.79 9.34 -34.30
CA LEU A 603 28.62 9.37 -33.43
C LEU A 603 27.33 9.83 -34.13
N GLU A 604 27.42 10.69 -35.14
CA GLU A 604 26.26 11.14 -35.93
C GLU A 604 25.79 10.05 -36.92
N GLU A 605 26.72 9.23 -37.42
CA GLU A 605 26.43 8.07 -38.26
C GLU A 605 25.82 6.90 -37.46
N GLN A 606 26.04 6.84 -36.15
CA GLN A 606 25.37 5.88 -35.27
C GLN A 606 23.92 6.32 -35.01
N GLU A 607 22.96 5.61 -35.61
CA GLU A 607 21.54 5.79 -35.30
C GLU A 607 21.25 5.43 -33.84
N TYR A 608 21.05 6.46 -33.02
CA TYR A 608 20.55 6.31 -31.66
C TYR A 608 19.03 6.43 -31.68
N HIS A 609 18.33 5.32 -31.39
CA HIS A 609 16.89 5.36 -31.18
C HIS A 609 16.54 5.28 -29.69
N ASP A 610 15.52 6.03 -29.27
CA ASP A 610 15.06 6.09 -27.89
C ASP A 610 14.47 4.74 -27.43
N LEU A 611 14.43 4.54 -26.11
CA LEU A 611 13.86 3.35 -25.48
C LEU A 611 12.37 3.14 -25.84
N PHE A 612 11.67 4.24 -26.10
CA PHE A 612 10.22 4.31 -26.33
C PHE A 612 9.83 4.48 -27.80
N GLU A 613 10.80 4.62 -28.72
CA GLU A 613 10.51 4.70 -30.15
C GLU A 613 10.16 3.31 -30.68
N GLN A 614 9.02 3.19 -31.37
CA GLN A 614 8.66 1.96 -32.09
C GLN A 614 9.62 1.76 -33.25
N LYS A 615 10.10 0.52 -33.45
CA LYS A 615 10.81 0.16 -34.68
C LYS A 615 9.84 0.36 -35.85
N THR A 616 10.05 1.39 -36.66
CA THR A 616 9.41 1.50 -37.98
C THR A 616 9.88 0.40 -38.91
#